data_AF-A0A927KTF5-F1
#
_entry.id   AF-A0A927KTF5-F1
#
_cell.length_a   1.000
_cell.length_b   1.000
_cell.length_c   1.000
_cell.angle_alpha   90.00
_cell.angle_beta   90.00
_cell.angle_gamma   90.00
#
_symmetry.space_group_name_H-M   'P 1'
#
loop_
_entity.id
_entity.type
_entity.pdbx_description
1 polymer ?
#
loop_
_entity_poly.entity_id
_entity_poly.type
_entity_poly.pdbx_seq_one_letter_code
_entity_poly.pdbx_strand_id
1 'polypeptide(L)'
;MVIEVDAAFYRKGTHIGNAARYDISGEAGVIEVAPAKYLFFLLPGFDVSTASLTFIRRSRQSEGASAAERKMYAAMEQFEKVAHTADLSRDLYPVFVTFRDITDPASLIVIDPDKLTAQFGDEIQVRSVVISVQPKAAFPNKIQEVLPWLEDVGRARGPVIPRATELIHDVSLAQKITPLDFLTFDRWKRE
;
A
#
# COMPACT_ATOMS: atom_id res chain seq x y z
N MET A 1 7.22 -0.86 -5.33
CA MET A 1 6.13 -1.51 -4.58
C MET A 1 5.43 -2.47 -5.51
N VAL A 2 5.05 -3.66 -5.02
CA VAL A 2 4.35 -4.68 -5.82
C VAL A 2 3.00 -4.95 -5.17
N ILE A 3 1.94 -4.86 -5.97
CA ILE A 3 0.56 -5.10 -5.54
C ILE A 3 -0.07 -6.18 -6.44
N GLU A 4 -0.78 -7.11 -5.84
CA GLU A 4 -1.67 -8.07 -6.49
C GLU A 4 -3.12 -7.62 -6.30
N VAL A 5 -3.92 -7.76 -7.34
CA VAL A 5 -5.35 -7.42 -7.33
C VAL A 5 -6.12 -8.63 -7.83
N ASP A 6 -7.01 -9.15 -7.00
CA ASP A 6 -7.98 -10.19 -7.33
C ASP A 6 -9.37 -9.58 -7.40
N ALA A 7 -10.11 -9.79 -8.50
CA ALA A 7 -11.41 -9.16 -8.71
C ALA A 7 -12.46 -10.17 -9.21
N ALA A 8 -13.41 -10.54 -8.35
CA ALA A 8 -14.53 -11.40 -8.71
C ALA A 8 -15.78 -10.59 -9.07
N PHE A 9 -16.32 -10.79 -10.28
CA PHE A 9 -17.54 -10.14 -10.75
C PHE A 9 -18.75 -11.08 -10.71
N TYR A 10 -19.87 -10.58 -10.21
CA TYR A 10 -21.12 -11.33 -10.11
C TYR A 10 -22.17 -10.79 -11.08
N ARG A 11 -22.94 -11.70 -11.68
CA ARG A 11 -24.03 -11.31 -12.57
C ARG A 11 -25.12 -10.58 -11.77
N LYS A 12 -25.70 -9.53 -12.34
CA LYS A 12 -26.82 -8.81 -11.72
C LYS A 12 -27.94 -9.79 -11.35
N GLY A 13 -28.28 -9.84 -10.06
CA GLY A 13 -29.31 -10.74 -9.51
C GLY A 13 -28.82 -12.08 -8.96
N THR A 14 -27.51 -12.39 -9.01
CA THR A 14 -26.96 -13.64 -8.45
C THR A 14 -26.28 -13.46 -7.09
N HIS A 15 -26.21 -12.23 -6.56
CA HIS A 15 -25.59 -11.95 -5.25
C HIS A 15 -26.35 -10.83 -4.53
N ILE A 16 -26.42 -10.90 -3.20
CA ILE A 16 -27.01 -9.85 -2.34
C ILE A 16 -25.85 -8.99 -1.84
N GLY A 17 -25.67 -7.79 -2.42
CA GLY A 17 -24.54 -6.89 -2.13
C GLY A 17 -24.00 -6.22 -3.39
N ASN A 18 -22.77 -5.70 -3.33
CA ASN A 18 -22.09 -5.15 -4.51
C ASN A 18 -21.88 -6.26 -5.55
N ALA A 19 -22.05 -5.95 -6.84
CA ALA A 19 -21.89 -6.90 -7.94
C ALA A 19 -20.43 -7.29 -8.24
N ALA A 20 -19.50 -6.92 -7.36
CA ALA A 20 -18.09 -7.28 -7.42
C ALA A 20 -17.48 -7.41 -6.03
N ARG A 21 -16.52 -8.33 -5.89
CA ARG A 21 -15.57 -8.44 -4.78
C ARG A 21 -14.19 -8.09 -5.33
N TYR A 22 -13.45 -7.28 -4.57
CA TYR A 22 -12.07 -6.92 -4.88
C TYR A 22 -11.22 -7.21 -3.65
N ASP A 23 -10.17 -8.00 -3.82
CA ASP A 23 -9.15 -8.23 -2.81
C ASP A 23 -7.84 -7.63 -3.36
N ILE A 24 -7.21 -6.74 -2.58
CA ILE A 24 -5.92 -6.14 -2.92
C ILE A 24 -4.93 -6.60 -1.89
N SER A 25 -3.86 -7.25 -2.32
CA SER A 25 -2.77 -7.67 -1.45
C SER A 25 -1.44 -7.16 -1.97
N GLY A 26 -0.44 -7.01 -1.10
CA GLY A 26 0.78 -6.36 -1.50
C GLY A 26 1.86 -6.39 -0.43
N GLU A 27 3.04 -6.03 -0.88
CA GLU A 27 4.19 -5.80 -0.01
C GLU A 27 4.67 -4.37 -0.20
N ALA A 28 4.90 -3.69 0.93
CA ALA A 28 5.41 -2.33 0.93
C ALA A 28 6.70 -2.26 0.10
N GLY A 29 6.90 -1.13 -0.57
CA GLY A 29 8.19 -0.89 -1.19
C GLY A 29 9.26 -0.69 -0.12
N VAL A 30 10.48 -1.15 -0.39
CA VAL A 30 11.66 -0.83 0.41
C VAL A 30 12.83 -0.50 -0.50
N ILE A 31 13.57 0.56 -0.14
CA ILE A 31 14.83 0.95 -0.78
C ILE A 31 15.86 1.22 0.32
N GLU A 32 17.05 0.65 0.18
CA GLU A 32 18.21 1.05 0.97
C GLU A 32 18.80 2.33 0.37
N VAL A 33 18.71 3.43 1.11
CA VAL A 33 19.11 4.77 0.69
C VAL A 33 20.57 5.04 1.03
N ALA A 34 21.06 4.44 2.11
CA ALA A 34 22.45 4.40 2.55
C ALA A 34 22.66 3.10 3.36
N PRO A 35 23.91 2.68 3.66
CA PRO A 35 24.15 1.43 4.39
C PRO A 35 23.29 1.31 5.65
N ALA A 36 22.45 0.27 5.70
CA ALA A 36 21.48 -0.03 6.77
C ALA A 36 20.43 1.06 7.04
N LYS A 37 20.22 2.01 6.11
CA LYS A 37 19.19 3.04 6.17
C LYS A 37 18.14 2.81 5.08
N TYR A 38 16.94 2.47 5.51
CA TYR A 38 15.86 2.07 4.60
C TYR A 38 14.76 3.13 4.56
N LEU A 39 14.21 3.32 3.37
CA LEU A 39 12.97 4.05 3.12
C LEU A 39 11.90 3.06 2.71
N PHE A 40 10.79 3.05 3.44
CA PHE A 40 9.63 2.22 3.20
C PHE A 40 8.48 3.04 2.63
N PHE A 41 7.72 2.44 1.73
CA PHE A 41 6.55 3.03 1.10
C PHE A 41 5.35 2.15 1.46
N LEU A 42 4.57 2.60 2.43
CA LEU A 42 3.50 1.80 3.02
C LEU A 42 2.28 1.73 2.12
N LEU A 43 1.53 0.65 2.27
CA LEU A 43 0.32 0.35 1.49
C LEU A 43 -0.95 1.12 1.92
N PRO A 44 -1.12 1.63 3.17
CA PRO A 44 -2.35 2.35 3.55
C PRO A 44 -2.60 3.56 2.66
N GLY A 45 -3.83 3.67 2.17
CA GLY A 45 -4.23 4.66 1.15
C GLY A 45 -4.16 4.11 -0.28
N PHE A 46 -3.60 2.93 -0.50
CA PHE A 46 -3.66 2.22 -1.78
C PHE A 46 -4.80 1.21 -1.78
N ASP A 47 -6.00 1.68 -2.08
CA ASP A 47 -7.20 0.85 -2.21
C ASP A 47 -7.68 0.81 -3.66
N VAL A 48 -8.86 0.22 -3.88
CA VAL A 48 -9.52 0.17 -5.19
C VAL A 48 -9.68 1.59 -5.77
N SER A 49 -9.89 2.61 -4.94
CA SER A 49 -10.04 4.00 -5.39
C SER A 49 -8.72 4.56 -5.92
N THR A 50 -7.58 4.27 -5.28
CA THR A 50 -6.27 4.69 -5.76
C THR A 50 -5.86 3.95 -7.02
N ALA A 51 -6.12 2.64 -7.11
CA ALA A 51 -5.97 1.87 -8.34
C ALA A 51 -6.85 2.44 -9.46
N SER A 52 -8.08 2.85 -9.13
CA SER A 52 -9.01 3.47 -10.07
C SER A 52 -8.51 4.82 -10.56
N LEU A 53 -8.09 5.71 -9.66
CA LEU A 53 -7.59 7.04 -10.03
C LEU A 53 -6.30 6.95 -10.85
N THR A 54 -5.45 5.96 -10.57
CA THR A 54 -4.15 5.78 -11.21
C THR A 54 -4.25 5.13 -12.59
N PHE A 55 -5.03 4.06 -12.73
CA PHE A 55 -5.05 3.25 -13.95
C PHE A 55 -6.34 3.37 -14.75
N ILE A 56 -7.45 3.76 -14.11
CA ILE A 56 -8.76 3.92 -14.76
C ILE A 56 -8.90 5.39 -15.10
N ARG A 57 -8.44 5.74 -16.29
CA ARG A 57 -8.55 7.08 -16.86
C ARG A 57 -9.98 7.59 -16.63
N ARG A 58 -10.15 8.61 -15.77
CA ARG A 58 -11.46 9.16 -15.37
C ARG A 58 -12.33 9.28 -16.63
N SER A 59 -13.41 8.51 -16.69
CA SER A 59 -14.48 8.80 -17.64
C SER A 59 -14.85 10.26 -17.45
N ARG A 60 -14.95 11.02 -18.56
CA ARG A 60 -15.39 12.41 -18.51
C ARG A 60 -16.65 12.48 -17.63
N GLN A 61 -16.76 13.51 -16.79
CA GLN A 61 -17.86 13.74 -15.82
C GLN A 61 -19.28 13.62 -16.41
N SER A 62 -19.43 13.49 -17.73
CA SER A 62 -20.68 13.27 -18.46
C SER A 62 -21.12 11.81 -18.60
N GLU A 63 -20.34 10.82 -18.15
CA GLU A 63 -20.74 9.41 -18.25
C GLU A 63 -21.61 8.99 -17.05
N GLY A 64 -22.82 8.50 -17.34
CA GLY A 64 -23.75 8.02 -16.30
C GLY A 64 -23.15 6.85 -15.50
N ALA A 65 -23.62 6.66 -14.25
CA ALA A 65 -23.07 5.70 -13.28
C ALA A 65 -22.83 4.29 -13.84
N SER A 66 -23.73 3.77 -14.68
CA SER A 66 -23.58 2.44 -15.28
C SER A 66 -22.43 2.31 -16.28
N ALA A 67 -22.02 3.40 -16.93
CA ALA A 67 -20.88 3.40 -17.85
C ALA A 67 -19.55 3.44 -17.08
N ALA A 68 -19.49 4.22 -15.99
CA ALA A 68 -18.34 4.25 -15.09
C ALA A 68 -18.10 2.87 -14.45
N GLU A 69 -19.17 2.20 -14.00
CA GLU A 69 -19.12 0.85 -13.42
C GLU A 69 -18.61 -0.19 -14.43
N ARG A 70 -19.08 -0.17 -15.69
CA ARG A 70 -18.58 -1.06 -16.74
C ARG A 70 -17.10 -0.84 -17.05
N LYS A 71 -16.63 0.41 -17.06
CA LYS A 71 -15.21 0.74 -17.27
C LYS A 71 -14.34 0.27 -16.11
N MET A 72 -14.84 0.41 -14.88
CA MET A 72 -14.20 -0.15 -13.70
C MET A 72 -14.01 -1.66 -13.86
N TYR A 73 -15.07 -2.39 -14.22
CA TYR A 73 -15.01 -3.83 -14.45
C TYR A 73 -14.03 -4.23 -15.54
N ALA A 74 -14.08 -3.56 -16.70
CA ALA A 74 -13.16 -3.84 -17.79
C ALA A 74 -11.69 -3.59 -17.41
N ALA A 75 -11.40 -2.54 -16.64
CA ALA A 75 -10.04 -2.25 -16.20
C ALA A 75 -9.53 -3.28 -15.19
N MET A 76 -10.39 -3.71 -14.26
CA MET A 76 -10.04 -4.73 -13.27
C MET A 76 -9.79 -6.10 -13.92
N GLU A 77 -10.57 -6.48 -14.93
CA GLU A 77 -10.33 -7.68 -15.73
C GLU A 77 -8.96 -7.63 -16.46
N GLN A 78 -8.45 -6.45 -16.79
CA GLN A 78 -7.11 -6.31 -17.37
C GLN A 78 -6.02 -6.58 -16.33
N PHE A 79 -6.18 -6.14 -15.08
CA PHE A 79 -5.17 -6.36 -14.03
C PHE A 79 -4.91 -7.83 -13.74
N GLU A 80 -5.93 -8.68 -13.88
CA GLU A 80 -5.77 -10.14 -13.72
C GLU A 80 -5.00 -10.80 -14.88
N LYS A 81 -4.89 -10.12 -16.02
CA LYS A 81 -4.35 -10.68 -17.27
C LYS A 81 -2.95 -10.20 -17.58
N VAL A 82 -2.64 -8.94 -17.32
CA VAL A 82 -1.36 -8.34 -17.70
C VAL A 82 -0.81 -7.44 -16.60
N ALA A 83 0.52 -7.33 -16.55
CA ALA A 83 1.20 -6.40 -15.66
C ALA A 83 0.89 -4.95 -16.04
N HIS A 84 0.63 -4.10 -15.05
CA HIS A 84 0.38 -2.68 -15.24
C HIS A 84 1.33 -1.87 -14.36
N THR A 85 1.91 -0.83 -14.94
CA THR A 85 2.75 0.13 -14.22
C THR A 85 2.26 1.54 -14.48
N ALA A 86 2.30 2.37 -13.44
CA ALA A 86 1.93 3.78 -13.55
C ALA A 86 2.75 4.63 -12.57
N ASP A 87 3.14 5.81 -13.05
CA ASP A 87 3.63 6.88 -12.19
C ASP A 87 2.48 7.43 -11.36
N LEU A 88 2.69 7.55 -10.05
CA LEU A 88 1.74 8.21 -9.17
C LEU A 88 1.89 9.72 -9.28
N SER A 89 0.77 10.43 -9.30
CA SER A 89 0.77 11.86 -9.02
C SER A 89 1.10 12.09 -7.55
N ARG A 90 1.70 13.25 -7.23
CA ARG A 90 2.20 13.56 -5.87
C ARG A 90 1.13 13.49 -4.78
N ASP A 91 -0.12 13.79 -5.11
CA ASP A 91 -1.28 13.68 -4.22
C ASP A 91 -1.68 12.24 -3.89
N LEU A 92 -1.19 11.26 -4.68
CA LEU A 92 -1.41 9.83 -4.50
C LEU A 92 -0.17 9.12 -3.94
N TYR A 93 0.87 9.85 -3.55
CA TYR A 93 2.06 9.22 -3.00
C TYR A 93 1.72 8.49 -1.68
N PRO A 94 2.30 7.29 -1.46
CA PRO A 94 2.08 6.52 -0.25
C PRO A 94 2.70 7.19 0.97
N VAL A 95 2.40 6.67 2.16
CA VAL A 95 3.10 7.09 3.38
C VAL A 95 4.54 6.60 3.33
N PHE A 96 5.49 7.53 3.48
CA PHE A 96 6.92 7.22 3.55
C PHE A 96 7.32 7.08 5.01
N VAL A 97 8.04 6.02 5.33
CA VAL A 97 8.57 5.83 6.68
C VAL A 97 10.01 5.33 6.67
N THR A 98 10.71 5.59 7.76
CA THR A 98 12.02 5.02 8.06
C THR A 98 12.08 4.61 9.52
N PHE A 99 13.14 3.92 9.90
CA PHE A 99 13.45 3.61 11.29
C PHE A 99 14.78 4.26 11.63
N ARG A 100 14.84 4.98 12.75
CA ARG A 100 16.12 5.52 13.24
C ARG A 100 17.08 4.38 13.60
N ASP A 101 16.52 3.32 14.16
CA ASP A 101 17.19 2.04 14.42
C ASP A 101 16.30 0.93 13.86
N ILE A 102 16.78 0.27 12.81
CA ILE A 102 16.03 -0.78 12.11
C ILE A 102 15.68 -1.98 13.01
N THR A 103 16.37 -2.14 14.14
CA THR A 103 16.14 -3.21 15.11
C THR A 103 15.15 -2.81 16.21
N ASP A 104 14.81 -1.53 16.33
CA ASP A 104 13.82 -1.01 17.27
C ASP A 104 12.53 -0.58 16.55
N PRO A 105 11.43 -1.34 16.71
CA PRO A 105 10.13 -0.98 16.14
C PRO A 105 9.63 0.39 16.58
N ALA A 106 9.96 0.82 17.80
CA ALA A 106 9.51 2.11 18.34
C ALA A 106 10.24 3.32 17.72
N SER A 107 11.27 3.07 16.91
CA SER A 107 12.06 4.10 16.25
C SER A 107 11.51 4.56 14.90
N LEU A 108 10.29 4.11 14.54
CA LEU A 108 9.61 4.49 13.31
C LEU A 108 9.39 6.00 13.22
N ILE A 109 9.73 6.56 12.07
CA ILE A 109 9.56 7.98 11.73
C ILE A 109 8.80 8.06 10.41
N VAL A 110 7.71 8.84 10.40
CA VAL A 110 7.02 9.23 9.17
C VAL A 110 7.78 10.35 8.49
N ILE A 111 8.02 10.21 7.19
CA ILE A 111 8.79 11.16 6.39
C ILE A 111 7.85 11.93 5.45
N ASP A 112 8.05 13.24 5.41
CA ASP A 112 7.53 14.09 4.35
C ASP A 112 8.39 13.87 3.09
N PRO A 113 7.82 13.43 1.95
CA PRO A 113 8.60 13.13 0.75
C PRO A 113 9.36 14.32 0.17
N ASP A 114 9.02 15.55 0.55
CA ASP A 114 9.74 16.76 0.17
C ASP A 114 10.89 17.11 1.15
N LYS A 115 11.06 16.34 2.24
CA LYS A 115 12.03 16.59 3.32
C LYS A 115 12.81 15.35 3.73
N LEU A 116 13.29 14.59 2.74
CA LEU A 116 14.14 13.41 2.96
C LEU A 116 15.52 13.77 3.53
N THR A 117 15.99 14.99 3.29
CA THR A 117 17.33 15.44 3.67
C THR A 117 17.59 15.34 5.17
N ALA A 118 16.56 15.54 5.99
CA ALA A 118 16.66 15.43 7.44
C ALA A 118 17.03 14.02 7.94
N GLN A 119 16.73 12.97 7.18
CA GLN A 119 17.00 11.57 7.56
C GLN A 119 18.15 10.96 6.75
N PHE A 120 18.32 11.39 5.49
CA PHE A 120 19.22 10.76 4.53
C PHE A 120 20.32 11.67 3.95
N GLY A 121 20.35 12.96 4.29
CA GLY A 121 21.36 13.93 3.83
C GLY A 121 20.93 14.79 2.63
N ASP A 122 21.65 15.89 2.41
CA ASP A 122 21.23 17.02 1.56
C ASP A 122 21.11 16.73 0.04
N GLU A 123 21.49 15.53 -0.41
CA GLU A 123 21.52 15.16 -1.83
C GLU A 123 20.39 14.20 -2.25
N ILE A 124 19.42 13.91 -1.37
CA ILE A 124 18.39 12.88 -1.62
C ILE A 124 16.99 13.48 -1.77
N GLN A 125 16.36 13.14 -2.90
CA GLN A 125 14.99 13.55 -3.24
C GLN A 125 14.24 12.41 -3.96
N VAL A 126 12.92 12.33 -3.75
CA VAL A 126 12.05 11.41 -4.50
C VAL A 126 11.78 12.01 -5.88
N ARG A 127 12.27 11.32 -6.93
CA ARG A 127 12.05 11.71 -8.32
C ARG A 127 10.67 11.31 -8.84
N SER A 128 10.29 10.05 -8.62
CA SER A 128 8.98 9.51 -8.98
C SER A 128 8.66 8.32 -8.08
N VAL A 129 7.36 8.03 -7.95
CA VAL A 129 6.88 6.79 -7.35
C VAL A 129 6.11 6.03 -8.41
N VAL A 130 6.56 4.80 -8.68
CA VAL A 130 5.91 3.90 -9.62
C VAL A 130 5.23 2.79 -8.85
N ILE A 131 3.94 2.58 -9.12
CA ILE A 131 3.26 1.36 -8.72
C ILE A 131 3.26 0.34 -9.84
N SER A 132 3.46 -0.92 -9.48
CA SER A 132 3.34 -2.07 -10.36
C SER A 132 2.28 -3.03 -9.82
N VAL A 133 1.24 -3.27 -10.62
CA VAL A 133 0.24 -4.31 -10.39
C VAL A 133 0.60 -5.51 -11.25
N GLN A 134 0.78 -6.67 -10.63
CA GLN A 134 1.22 -7.90 -11.31
C GLN A 134 0.16 -9.00 -11.15
N PRO A 135 -0.20 -9.72 -12.23
CA PRO A 135 -1.09 -10.85 -12.12
C PRO A 135 -0.36 -12.04 -11.48
N LYS A 136 -0.85 -12.53 -10.34
CA LYS A 136 -0.39 -13.77 -9.69
C LYS A 136 1.12 -13.83 -9.42
N ALA A 137 1.72 -12.69 -9.08
CA ALA A 137 3.14 -12.63 -8.75
C ALA A 137 3.41 -13.03 -7.30
N ALA A 138 4.49 -13.75 -7.06
CA ALA A 138 4.98 -13.94 -5.70
C ALA A 138 5.49 -12.59 -5.16
N PHE A 139 5.08 -12.24 -3.94
CA PHE A 139 5.61 -11.06 -3.27
C PHE A 139 7.09 -11.27 -2.94
N PRO A 140 7.95 -10.32 -3.32
CA PRO A 140 9.38 -10.43 -3.06
C PRO A 140 9.60 -10.12 -1.58
N ASN A 141 9.57 -11.14 -0.72
CA ASN A 141 9.64 -11.21 0.77
C ASN A 141 10.75 -10.36 1.46
N LYS A 142 11.01 -9.16 0.95
CA LYS A 142 12.08 -8.23 1.26
C LYS A 142 11.79 -7.49 2.54
N ILE A 143 10.52 -7.19 2.82
CA ILE A 143 10.11 -6.59 4.08
C ILE A 143 10.46 -7.53 5.23
N GLN A 144 10.18 -8.83 5.09
CA GLN A 144 10.53 -9.81 6.12
C GLN A 144 12.05 -10.00 6.25
N GLU A 145 12.80 -9.91 5.16
CA GLU A 145 14.27 -9.94 5.18
C GLU A 145 14.86 -8.73 5.91
N VAL A 146 14.31 -7.53 5.70
CA VAL A 146 14.80 -6.27 6.29
C VAL A 146 14.27 -6.07 7.72
N LEU A 147 13.03 -6.49 8.01
CA LEU A 147 12.35 -6.34 9.29
C LEU A 147 11.93 -7.71 9.85
N PRO A 148 12.88 -8.56 10.29
CA PRO A 148 12.57 -9.93 10.74
C PRO A 148 11.66 -9.97 11.97
N TRP A 149 11.64 -8.89 12.77
CA TRP A 149 10.83 -8.76 13.98
C TRP A 149 9.37 -8.34 13.71
N LEU A 150 9.02 -7.97 12.48
CA LEU A 150 7.75 -7.31 12.15
C LEU A 150 6.53 -8.16 12.52
N GLU A 151 6.56 -9.46 12.21
CA GLU A 151 5.49 -10.38 12.56
C GLU A 151 5.35 -10.58 14.07
N ASP A 152 6.46 -10.68 14.79
CA ASP A 152 6.45 -10.87 16.25
C ASP A 152 5.80 -9.68 16.94
N VAL A 153 6.14 -8.47 16.49
CA VAL A 153 5.49 -7.24 16.96
C VAL A 153 4.00 -7.28 16.68
N GLY A 154 3.57 -7.68 15.47
CA GLY A 154 2.15 -7.74 15.10
C GLY A 154 1.36 -8.78 15.89
N ARG A 155 1.97 -9.91 16.23
CA ARG A 155 1.38 -10.93 17.10
C ARG A 155 1.25 -10.45 18.55
N ALA A 156 2.26 -9.73 19.04
CA ALA A 156 2.30 -9.25 20.42
C ALA A 156 1.40 -8.02 20.64
N ARG A 157 1.29 -7.13 19.65
CA ARG A 157 0.54 -5.87 19.71
C ARG A 157 0.09 -5.40 18.33
N GLY A 158 -1.00 -4.64 18.28
CA GLY A 158 -1.52 -4.10 17.02
C GLY A 158 -0.58 -3.10 16.32
N PRO A 159 -0.17 -2.00 16.96
CA PRO A 159 0.68 -0.98 16.33
C PRO A 159 2.18 -1.22 16.51
N VAL A 160 2.96 -0.76 15.53
CA VAL A 160 4.43 -0.83 15.52
C VAL A 160 5.02 -0.05 16.69
N ILE A 161 4.56 1.20 16.86
CA ILE A 161 4.87 2.01 18.04
C ILE A 161 3.82 1.73 19.11
N PRO A 162 4.21 1.36 20.35
CA PRO A 162 3.24 1.18 21.42
C PRO A 162 2.48 2.48 21.70
N ARG A 163 1.17 2.39 21.85
CA ARG A 163 0.33 3.53 22.22
C ARG A 163 0.50 3.83 23.71
N ALA A 164 0.77 5.08 24.04
CA ALA A 164 0.43 5.58 25.38
C ALA A 164 -1.10 5.55 25.54
N THR A 165 -1.60 5.57 26.77
CA THR A 165 -3.03 5.51 27.12
C THR A 165 -3.79 6.79 26.74
N GLU A 166 -3.59 7.27 25.52
CA GLU A 166 -4.18 8.47 24.95
C GLU A 166 -5.49 8.12 24.23
N LEU A 167 -6.40 9.09 24.17
CA LEU A 167 -7.64 8.98 23.41
C LEU A 167 -7.33 8.79 21.93
N ILE A 168 -8.12 7.97 21.23
CA ILE A 168 -7.90 7.55 19.83
C ILE A 168 -7.70 8.74 18.87
N HIS A 169 -8.25 9.91 19.18
CA HIS A 169 -8.18 11.12 18.34
C HIS A 169 -6.83 11.85 18.38
N ASP A 170 -6.02 11.66 19.43
CA ASP A 170 -4.73 12.35 19.59
C ASP A 170 -3.54 11.53 19.10
N VAL A 171 -3.80 10.31 18.62
CA VAL A 171 -2.78 9.37 18.16
C VAL A 171 -2.17 9.84 16.84
N SER A 172 -0.85 10.05 16.84
CA SER A 172 -0.08 10.42 15.65
C SER A 172 -0.17 9.36 14.54
N LEU A 173 0.09 9.73 13.28
CA LEU A 173 0.14 8.77 12.17
C LEU A 173 1.14 7.64 12.45
N ALA A 174 2.31 7.96 13.04
CA ALA A 174 3.32 6.98 13.40
C ALA A 174 2.80 5.89 14.36
N GLN A 175 1.96 6.27 15.34
CA GLN A 175 1.35 5.35 16.30
C GLN A 175 0.10 4.62 15.77
N LYS A 176 -0.41 5.03 14.60
CA LYS A 176 -1.46 4.32 13.88
C LYS A 176 -0.89 3.23 12.98
N ILE A 177 0.39 3.33 12.61
CA ILE A 177 1.04 2.35 11.75
C ILE A 177 1.13 0.99 12.46
N THR A 178 0.67 -0.04 11.77
CA THR A 178 0.67 -1.43 12.17
C THR A 178 1.62 -2.24 11.28
N PRO A 179 2.06 -3.43 11.72
CA PRO A 179 2.80 -4.34 10.86
C PRO A 179 2.07 -4.69 9.55
N LEU A 180 0.73 -4.64 9.54
CA LEU A 180 -0.08 -4.87 8.34
C LEU A 180 0.03 -3.75 7.29
N ASP A 181 0.50 -2.58 7.67
CA ASP A 181 0.71 -1.49 6.72
C ASP A 181 1.95 -1.71 5.84
N PHE A 182 2.85 -2.59 6.30
CA PHE A 182 4.00 -3.08 5.55
C PHE A 182 3.66 -4.33 4.72
N LEU A 183 2.64 -5.07 5.17
CA LEU A 183 2.23 -6.38 4.66
C LEU A 183 0.70 -6.42 4.58
N THR A 184 0.09 -6.35 3.40
CA THR A 184 -1.37 -6.54 3.37
C THR A 184 -1.68 -8.00 3.68
N PHE A 185 -2.08 -8.27 4.93
CA PHE A 185 -2.65 -9.58 5.28
C PHE A 185 -4.05 -9.67 4.70
N ASP A 186 -4.11 -10.15 3.47
CA ASP A 186 -5.24 -10.91 2.98
C ASP A 186 -4.72 -12.21 2.34
N ARG A 187 -3.85 -12.92 3.09
CA ARG A 187 -3.63 -14.35 2.90
C ARG A 187 -4.92 -15.07 3.27
N TRP A 188 -5.97 -14.95 2.45
CA TRP A 188 -6.99 -15.97 2.43
C TRP A 188 -6.29 -17.29 2.09
N LYS A 189 -6.43 -18.24 3.03
CA LYS A 189 -6.02 -19.64 2.98
C LYS A 189 -5.77 -20.14 1.55
N ARG A 190 -4.51 -20.34 1.19
CA ARG A 190 -4.16 -21.44 0.28
C ARG A 190 -3.86 -22.64 1.15
N GLU A 191 -4.92 -23.39 1.47
CA GLU A 191 -4.83 -24.83 1.69
C GLU A 191 -4.88 -25.51 0.32
#